data_AF-A0A7C1HFT3-F1
#
_entry.id   AF-A0A7C1HFT3-F1
#
_cell.length_a   1.000
_cell.length_b   1.000
_cell.length_c   1.000
_cell.angle_alpha   90.00
_cell.angle_beta   90.00
_cell.angle_gamma   90.00
#
_symmetry.space_group_name_H-M   'P 1'
#
loop_
_entity.id
_entity.type
_entity.pdbx_description
1 polymer ?
#
loop_
_entity_poly.entity_id
_entity_poly.type
_entity_poly.pdbx_seq_one_letter_code
_entity_poly.pdbx_strand_id
1 'polypeptide(L)'
;MHQNPPPPLADSAPALSLTSTLRLGLLVLFSEIKWMVLLAFRNWEIAQLQKRLHQELHSLGLAEAAMAGLDVTVAGPQVDIFNEKDLALKQISFLSDEIKHLATQRDAERQEYVQRRIRSWNL
;
A
#
# COMPACT_ATOMS: atom_id res chain seq x y z
N MET A 1 15.62 71.20 -7.71
CA MET A 1 14.69 70.06 -7.66
C MET A 1 15.39 68.87 -8.30
N HIS A 2 16.07 68.03 -7.51
CA HIS A 2 16.71 66.81 -8.01
C HIS A 2 15.69 65.68 -7.98
N GLN A 3 15.24 65.21 -9.14
CA GLN A 3 14.44 63.99 -9.24
C GLN A 3 15.42 62.80 -9.22
N ASN A 4 15.30 61.96 -8.19
CA ASN A 4 15.99 60.67 -8.16
C ASN A 4 15.45 59.78 -9.27
N PRO A 5 16.30 59.01 -9.98
CA PRO A 5 15.82 58.02 -10.93
C PRO A 5 15.02 56.93 -10.19
N PRO A 6 13.97 56.37 -10.81
CA PRO A 6 13.21 55.29 -10.21
C PRO A 6 14.11 54.07 -9.98
N PRO A 7 13.87 53.29 -8.91
CA PRO A 7 14.64 52.08 -8.62
C PRO A 7 14.49 51.07 -9.78
N PRO A 8 15.55 50.28 -10.09
CA PRO A 8 15.45 49.22 -11.08
C PRO A 8 14.38 48.22 -10.63
N LEU A 9 13.44 47.94 -11.52
CA LEU A 9 12.40 46.94 -11.31
C LEU A 9 13.10 45.60 -11.02
N ALA A 10 12.83 45.08 -9.83
CA ALA A 10 13.38 43.83 -9.33
C ALA A 10 13.22 42.71 -10.37
N ASP A 11 14.28 41.90 -10.43
CA ASP A 11 14.47 40.76 -11.30
C ASP A 11 13.17 40.00 -11.58
N SER A 12 12.88 39.88 -12.87
CA SER A 12 11.83 39.02 -13.38
C SER A 12 12.14 37.60 -12.93
N ALA A 13 11.26 37.03 -12.10
CA ALA A 13 11.30 35.60 -11.78
C ALA A 13 11.47 34.82 -13.09
N PRO A 14 12.42 33.87 -13.18
CA PRO A 14 12.70 33.19 -14.44
C PRO A 14 11.41 32.48 -14.88
N ALA A 15 10.80 32.98 -15.97
CA ALA A 15 9.66 32.34 -16.58
C ALA A 15 10.12 30.95 -17.05
N LEU A 16 9.65 29.91 -16.35
CA LEU A 16 9.91 28.53 -16.72
C LEU A 16 9.56 28.34 -18.19
N SER A 17 10.55 27.98 -19.01
CA SER A 17 10.34 27.74 -20.44
C SER A 17 9.25 26.68 -20.61
N LEU A 18 8.29 26.91 -21.51
CA LEU A 18 7.21 25.95 -21.82
C LEU A 18 7.74 24.52 -22.02
N THR A 19 8.92 24.41 -22.64
CA THR A 19 9.63 23.14 -22.87
C THR A 19 10.08 22.45 -21.58
N SER A 20 10.56 23.21 -20.58
CA SER A 20 10.94 22.69 -19.27
C SER A 20 9.74 22.18 -18.48
N THR A 21 8.61 22.90 -18.55
CA THR A 21 7.35 22.50 -17.91
C THR A 21 6.79 21.22 -18.53
N LEU A 22 6.77 21.13 -19.86
CA LEU A 22 6.34 19.91 -20.57
C LEU A 22 7.23 18.71 -20.25
N ARG A 23 8.55 18.91 -20.22
CA ARG A 23 9.51 17.86 -19.85
C ARG A 23 9.30 17.37 -18.41
N LEU A 24 9.08 18.30 -17.46
CA LEU A 24 8.79 17.96 -16.08
C LEU A 24 7.48 17.18 -15.97
N GLY A 25 6.42 17.62 -16.65
CA GLY A 25 5.14 16.91 -16.67
C GLY A 25 5.26 15.47 -17.19
N LEU A 26 6.06 15.25 -18.25
CA LEU A 26 6.33 13.91 -18.77
C LEU A 26 7.11 13.05 -17.77
N LEU A 27 8.11 13.61 -17.09
CA LEU A 27 8.87 12.91 -16.05
C LEU A 27 7.98 12.52 -14.87
N VAL A 28 7.09 13.42 -14.44
CA VAL A 28 6.08 13.14 -13.41
C VAL A 28 5.17 12.00 -13.85
N LEU A 29 4.64 12.05 -15.07
CA LEU A 29 3.74 11.03 -15.60
C LEU A 29 4.40 9.64 -15.61
N PHE A 30 5.62 9.51 -16.14
CA PHE A 30 6.34 8.24 -16.11
C PHE A 30 6.62 7.76 -14.69
N SER A 31 6.92 8.69 -13.78
CA SER A 31 7.17 8.36 -12.38
C SER A 31 5.91 7.85 -11.67
N GLU A 32 4.73 8.37 -12.01
CA GLU A 32 3.45 7.91 -11.48
C GLU A 32 3.04 6.57 -12.08
N ILE A 33 3.25 6.35 -13.39
CA ILE A 33 3.02 5.04 -14.01
C ILE A 33 3.86 3.97 -13.31
N LYS A 34 5.16 4.23 -13.08
CA LYS A 34 6.03 3.31 -12.34
C LYS A 34 5.49 3.02 -10.94
N TRP A 35 5.02 4.06 -10.24
CA TRP A 35 4.43 3.88 -8.92
C TRP A 35 3.14 3.06 -8.97
N MET A 36 2.26 3.29 -9.95
CA MET A 36 1.01 2.55 -10.11
C MET A 36 1.27 1.06 -10.32
N VAL A 37 2.29 0.68 -11.08
CA VAL A 37 2.68 -0.72 -11.25
C VAL A 37 3.11 -1.33 -9.91
N LEU A 38 3.97 -0.64 -9.15
CA LEU A 38 4.40 -1.10 -7.82
C LEU A 38 3.21 -1.23 -6.87
N LEU A 39 2.31 -0.24 -6.87
CA LEU A 39 1.10 -0.23 -6.07
C LEU A 39 0.18 -1.42 -6.41
N ALA A 40 0.06 -1.77 -7.69
CA ALA A 40 -0.70 -2.94 -8.11
C ALA A 40 -0.12 -4.23 -7.54
N PHE A 41 1.20 -4.42 -7.58
CA PHE A 41 1.85 -5.58 -6.98
C PHE A 41 1.63 -5.65 -5.46
N ARG A 42 1.77 -4.53 -4.74
CA ARG A 42 1.51 -4.47 -3.29
C ARG A 42 0.07 -4.78 -2.93
N ASN A 43 -0.88 -4.20 -3.67
CA ASN A 43 -2.29 -4.49 -3.47
C ASN A 43 -2.62 -5.95 -3.80
N TRP A 44 -1.95 -6.55 -4.78
CA TRP A 44 -2.11 -7.96 -5.11
C TRP A 44 -1.58 -8.87 -4.00
N GLU A 45 -0.41 -8.57 -3.43
CA GLU A 45 0.16 -9.26 -2.26
C GLU A 45 -0.82 -9.22 -1.07
N ILE A 46 -1.36 -8.03 -0.76
CA ILE A 46 -2.37 -7.86 0.29
C ILE A 46 -3.64 -8.67 -0.03
N ALA A 47 -4.12 -8.65 -1.27
CA ALA A 47 -5.31 -9.39 -1.68
C ALA A 47 -5.10 -10.92 -1.57
N GLN A 48 -3.89 -11.42 -1.85
CA GLN A 48 -3.56 -12.83 -1.64
C GLN A 48 -3.59 -13.21 -0.17
N LEU A 49 -3.02 -12.38 0.71
CA LEU A 49 -3.06 -12.60 2.15
C LEU A 49 -4.49 -12.55 2.69
N GLN A 50 -5.32 -11.62 2.23
CA GLN A 50 -6.75 -11.54 2.57
C GLN A 50 -7.51 -12.79 2.12
N LYS A 51 -7.22 -13.30 0.93
CA LYS A 51 -7.82 -14.56 0.44
C LYS A 51 -7.44 -15.72 1.36
N ARG A 52 -6.18 -15.80 1.79
CA ARG A 52 -5.72 -16.83 2.73
C ARG A 52 -6.39 -16.68 4.10
N LEU A 53 -6.50 -15.46 4.62
CA LEU A 53 -7.19 -15.17 5.87
C LEU A 53 -8.65 -15.66 5.84
N HIS A 54 -9.35 -15.45 4.72
CA HIS A 54 -10.71 -15.92 4.55
C HIS A 54 -10.82 -17.45 4.57
N GLN A 55 -9.83 -18.15 3.99
CA GLN A 55 -9.76 -19.61 4.04
C GLN A 55 -9.55 -20.13 5.46
N GLU A 56 -8.67 -19.49 6.24
CA GLU A 56 -8.44 -19.88 7.64
C GLU A 56 -9.65 -19.58 8.55
N LEU A 57 -10.38 -18.49 8.29
CA LEU A 57 -11.64 -18.22 9.01
C LEU A 57 -12.71 -19.26 8.67
N HIS A 58 -12.77 -19.70 7.42
CA HIS A 58 -13.71 -20.73 6.99
C HIS A 58 -13.36 -22.10 7.59
N SER A 59 -12.07 -22.49 7.60
CA SER A 59 -11.62 -23.75 8.24
C SER A 59 -11.92 -23.75 9.74
N LEU A 60 -11.66 -22.63 10.42
CA LEU A 60 -12.00 -22.46 11.84
C LEU A 60 -13.51 -22.62 12.08
N GLY A 61 -14.35 -21.98 11.25
CA GLY A 61 -15.81 -22.10 11.36
C GLY A 61 -16.32 -23.53 11.17
N LEU A 62 -15.72 -24.29 10.25
CA LEU A 62 -16.03 -25.72 10.07
C LEU A 62 -15.61 -26.55 11.28
N ALA A 63 -14.43 -26.30 11.85
CA ALA A 63 -13.97 -26.98 13.06
C ALA A 63 -14.88 -26.69 14.26
N GLU A 64 -15.36 -25.45 14.41
CA GLU A 64 -16.33 -25.11 15.45
C GLU A 64 -17.70 -25.76 15.24
N ALA A 65 -18.20 -25.80 14.01
CA ALA A 65 -19.45 -26.49 13.69
C ALA A 65 -19.36 -28.01 13.97
N ALA A 66 -18.22 -28.63 13.65
CA ALA A 66 -17.96 -30.03 13.96
C ALA A 66 -17.91 -30.29 15.48
N MET A 67 -17.26 -29.42 16.26
CA MET A 67 -17.26 -29.52 17.73
C MET A 67 -18.65 -29.30 18.35
N ALA A 68 -19.49 -28.47 17.71
CA ALA A 68 -20.87 -28.23 18.12
C ALA A 68 -21.83 -29.39 17.78
N GLY A 69 -21.33 -30.47 17.19
CA GLY A 69 -22.13 -31.65 16.84
C GLY A 69 -23.07 -31.44 15.65
N LEU A 70 -22.84 -30.39 14.83
CA LEU A 70 -23.44 -30.37 13.50
C LEU A 70 -22.82 -31.47 12.66
N ASP A 71 -23.64 -32.19 11.90
CA ASP A 71 -23.22 -33.25 10.97
C ASP A 71 -22.51 -32.62 9.76
N VAL A 72 -21.33 -32.07 10.01
CA VAL A 72 -20.43 -31.56 9.00
C VAL A 72 -19.60 -32.76 8.56
N THR A 73 -19.67 -33.10 7.28
CA THR A 73 -18.80 -34.11 6.65
C THR A 73 -17.37 -33.57 6.62
N VAL A 74 -16.70 -33.61 7.77
CA VAL A 74 -15.26 -33.35 7.87
C VAL A 74 -14.58 -34.56 7.24
N ALA A 75 -14.26 -34.45 5.95
CA ALA A 75 -13.51 -35.46 5.21
C ALA A 75 -12.07 -35.50 5.74
N GLY A 76 -11.85 -36.19 6.85
CA GLY A 76 -10.53 -36.35 7.45
C GLY A 76 -10.53 -37.34 8.62
N PRO A 77 -9.36 -37.90 8.99
CA PRO A 77 -9.22 -38.64 10.24
C PRO A 77 -9.68 -37.75 11.41
N GLN A 78 -10.05 -38.32 12.55
CA GLN A 78 -10.16 -37.60 13.83
C GLN A 78 -8.79 -37.03 14.22
N VAL A 79 -8.31 -36.03 13.47
CA VAL A 79 -7.18 -35.20 13.80
C VAL A 79 -7.65 -34.32 14.96
N ASP A 80 -6.77 -34.13 15.93
CA ASP A 80 -7.03 -33.39 17.17
C ASP A 80 -7.56 -31.98 16.86
N ILE A 81 -8.90 -31.84 16.82
CA ILE A 81 -9.63 -30.65 16.36
C ILE A 81 -9.22 -29.42 17.18
N PHE A 82 -8.84 -29.61 18.44
CA PHE A 82 -8.33 -28.56 19.31
C PHE A 82 -7.00 -27.99 18.80
N ASN A 83 -6.08 -28.86 18.37
CA ASN A 83 -4.78 -28.44 17.86
C ASN A 83 -4.90 -27.72 16.51
N GLU A 84 -5.82 -28.17 15.65
CA GLU A 84 -6.09 -27.53 14.37
C GLU A 84 -6.75 -26.14 14.53
N LYS A 85 -7.67 -26.01 15.50
CA LYS A 85 -8.24 -24.72 15.88
C LYS A 85 -7.19 -23.74 16.41
N ASP A 86 -6.32 -24.17 17.31
CA ASP A 86 -5.26 -23.33 17.85
C ASP A 86 -4.27 -22.87 16.76
N LEU A 87 -3.97 -23.74 15.80
CA LEU A 87 -3.16 -23.41 14.64
C LEU A 87 -3.84 -22.36 13.75
N ALA A 88 -5.11 -22.55 13.42
CA ALA A 88 -5.89 -21.62 12.61
C ALA A 88 -5.97 -20.23 13.26
N LEU A 89 -6.20 -20.16 14.57
CA LEU A 89 -6.23 -18.89 15.32
C LEU A 89 -4.89 -18.13 15.24
N LYS A 90 -3.76 -18.83 15.40
CA LYS A 90 -2.42 -18.23 15.25
C LYS A 90 -2.16 -17.72 13.83
N GLN A 91 -2.62 -18.46 12.82
CA GLN A 91 -2.48 -18.05 11.43
C GLN A 91 -3.35 -16.84 11.11
N ILE A 92 -4.59 -16.80 11.62
CA ILE A 92 -5.50 -15.66 11.50
C ILE A 92 -4.88 -14.41 12.13
N SER A 93 -4.34 -14.52 13.35
CA SER A 93 -3.71 -13.38 14.02
C SER A 93 -2.51 -12.87 13.24
N PHE A 94 -1.62 -13.79 12.82
CA PHE A 94 -0.44 -13.45 12.02
C PHE A 94 -0.81 -12.76 10.70
N LEU A 95 -1.74 -13.34 9.92
CA LEU A 95 -2.15 -12.79 8.64
C LEU A 95 -2.80 -11.41 8.79
N SER A 96 -3.60 -11.21 9.84
CA SER A 96 -4.25 -9.93 10.11
C SER A 96 -3.23 -8.85 10.43
N ASP A 97 -2.24 -9.16 11.28
CA ASP A 97 -1.16 -8.23 11.63
C ASP A 97 -0.29 -7.91 10.41
N GLU A 98 0.04 -8.93 9.60
CA GLU A 98 0.86 -8.76 8.40
C GLU A 98 0.16 -7.89 7.34
N ILE A 99 -1.14 -8.12 7.10
CA ILE A 99 -1.95 -7.28 6.18
C ILE A 99 -1.93 -5.82 6.63
N LYS A 100 -2.12 -5.57 7.93
CA LYS A 100 -2.10 -4.22 8.51
C LYS A 100 -0.71 -3.60 8.38
N HIS A 101 0.34 -4.37 8.63
CA HIS A 101 1.72 -3.95 8.51
C HIS A 101 2.05 -3.54 7.07
N LEU A 102 1.73 -4.39 6.09
CA LEU A 102 1.97 -4.13 4.66
C LEU A 102 1.17 -2.93 4.15
N ALA A 103 -0.09 -2.77 4.57
CA ALA A 103 -0.88 -1.58 4.25
C ALA A 103 -0.23 -0.29 4.78
N THR A 104 0.26 -0.33 6.01
CA THR A 104 0.97 0.81 6.62
C THR A 104 2.28 1.11 5.90
N GLN A 105 3.07 0.09 5.59
CA GLN A 105 4.32 0.24 4.84
C GLN A 105 4.07 0.85 3.46
N ARG A 106 3.07 0.37 2.71
CA ARG A 106 2.71 0.89 1.40
C ARG A 106 2.42 2.40 1.43
N ASP A 107 1.69 2.85 2.46
CA ASP A 107 1.35 4.27 2.61
C ASP A 107 2.59 5.11 2.99
N ALA A 108 3.46 4.57 3.84
CA ALA A 108 4.75 5.20 4.17
C ALA A 108 5.69 5.27 2.95
N GLU A 109 5.80 4.20 2.16
CA GLU A 109 6.58 4.15 0.92
C GLU A 109 6.09 5.20 -0.08
N ARG A 110 4.77 5.44 -0.19
CA ARG A 110 4.21 6.50 -1.05
C ARG A 110 4.70 7.88 -0.60
N GLN A 111 4.63 8.17 0.69
CA GLN A 111 5.07 9.44 1.24
C GLN A 111 6.56 9.66 0.97
N GLU A 112 7.39 8.65 1.23
CA GLU A 112 8.82 8.72 0.99
C GLU A 112 9.15 8.87 -0.50
N TYR A 113 8.41 8.16 -1.37
CA TYR A 113 8.57 8.27 -2.82
C TYR A 113 8.33 9.71 -3.31
N VAL A 114 7.21 10.32 -2.89
CA VAL A 114 6.88 11.71 -3.24
C VAL A 114 7.94 12.67 -2.70
N GLN A 115 8.34 12.51 -1.44
CA GLN A 115 9.37 13.37 -0.81
C GLN A 115 10.73 13.28 -1.50
N ARG A 116 11.13 12.09 -1.97
CA ARG A 116 12.36 11.93 -2.77
C ARG A 116 12.25 12.65 -4.12
N ARG A 117 11.07 12.64 -4.74
CA ARG A 117 10.86 13.31 -6.04
C ARG A 117 10.87 14.83 -5.94
N ILE A 118 10.19 15.39 -4.93
CA ILE A 118 10.22 16.82 -4.63
C ILE A 118 11.67 17.30 -4.48
N ARG A 119 12.46 16.62 -3.63
CA ARG A 119 13.89 16.91 -3.46
C ARG A 119 14.70 16.76 -4.75
N SER A 120 14.46 15.72 -5.54
CA SER A 120 15.21 15.47 -6.78
C SER A 120 14.93 16.49 -7.89
N TRP A 121 13.75 17.09 -7.88
CA TRP A 121 13.30 18.04 -8.91
C TRP A 121 13.37 19.50 -8.45
N ASN A 122 13.87 19.75 -7.23
CA ASN A 122 13.90 21.07 -6.59
C ASN A 122 12.54 21.79 -6.67
N LEU A 123 11.48 21.04 -6.34
CA LEU A 123 10.11 21.55 -6.23
C LEU A 123 9.81 22.04 -4.82
#